data_AF-W1XMN3-F1
#
_entry.id   AF-W1XMN3-F1
#
_cell.length_a   1.000
_cell.length_b   1.000
_cell.length_c   1.000
_cell.angle_alpha   90.00
_cell.angle_beta   90.00
_cell.angle_gamma   90.00
#
_symmetry.space_group_name_H-M   'P 1'
#
loop_
_entity.id
_entity.type
_entity.pdbx_description
1 polymer ?
#
loop_
_entity_poly.entity_id
_entity_poly.type
_entity_poly.pdbx_seq_one_letter_code
_entity_poly.pdbx_strand_id
1 'polypeptide(L)' 'MDELQVFNNISFGQVRVQELDNEVWFVAKDVCECLGINDTSKAVGRLDEDE' A
#
# COMPACT_ATOMS: atom_id res chain seq x y z
N MET A 1 -5.28 5.76 -18.37
CA MET A 1 -5.93 5.93 -17.06
C MET A 1 -5.77 4.60 -16.40
N ASP A 2 -4.80 4.53 -15.51
CA ASP A 2 -4.54 3.31 -14.78
C ASP A 2 -5.56 3.22 -13.64
N GLU A 3 -6.26 2.09 -13.54
CA GLU A 3 -7.40 1.94 -12.62
C GLU A 3 -6.91 1.32 -11.32
N LEU A 4 -7.38 1.83 -10.18
CA LEU A 4 -6.99 1.31 -8.87
C LEU A 4 -7.53 -0.11 -8.68
N GLN A 5 -6.65 -1.07 -8.49
CA GLN A 5 -6.97 -2.48 -8.26
C GLN A 5 -6.99 -2.80 -6.77
N VAL A 6 -7.66 -3.89 -6.38
CA VAL A 6 -7.70 -4.35 -4.98
C VAL A 6 -7.12 -5.76 -4.90
N PHE A 7 -6.02 -5.91 -4.18
CA PHE A 7 -5.53 -7.20 -3.72
C PHE A 7 -6.32 -7.62 -2.49
N ASN A 8 -6.87 -8.85 -2.49
CA ASN A 8 -7.69 -9.36 -1.39
C ASN A 8 -7.20 -10.74 -0.94
N ASN A 9 -6.97 -10.89 0.36
CA ASN A 9 -6.58 -12.14 0.98
C ASN A 9 -7.32 -12.30 2.31
N ILE A 10 -7.91 -13.48 2.55
CA ILE A 10 -8.75 -13.73 3.73
C ILE A 10 -7.96 -13.59 5.05
N SER A 11 -6.69 -13.97 5.05
CA SER A 11 -5.84 -13.96 6.25
C SER A 11 -5.08 -12.65 6.43
N PHE A 12 -4.73 -11.98 5.32
CA PHE A 12 -3.88 -10.78 5.33
C PHE A 12 -4.66 -9.48 5.22
N GLY A 13 -5.84 -9.48 4.59
CA GLY A 13 -6.68 -8.29 4.40
C GLY A 13 -6.77 -7.83 2.95
N GLN A 14 -7.17 -6.57 2.77
CA GLN A 14 -7.33 -5.93 1.47
C GLN A 14 -6.33 -4.78 1.32
N VAL A 15 -5.66 -4.72 0.17
CA VAL A 15 -4.69 -3.67 -0.17
C VAL A 15 -5.02 -3.11 -1.53
N ARG A 16 -5.20 -1.79 -1.63
CA ARG A 16 -5.35 -1.11 -2.92
C ARG A 16 -3.99 -0.96 -3.60
N VAL A 17 -3.98 -1.18 -4.91
CA VAL A 17 -2.80 -1.28 -5.76
C VAL A 17 -2.99 -0.43 -7.02
N GLN A 18 -1.95 0.26 -7.47
CA GLN A 18 -1.94 1.01 -8.73
C GLN A 18 -0.68 0.68 -9.54
N GLU A 19 -0.82 0.49 -10.85
CA GLU A 19 0.35 0.49 -11.74
C GLU A 19 0.68 1.95 -12.12
N LEU A 20 1.89 2.40 -11.83
CA LEU A 20 2.43 3.71 -12.19
C LEU A 20 3.81 3.51 -12.82
N ASP A 21 4.03 4.07 -14.00
CA ASP A 21 5.32 3.97 -14.71
C ASP A 21 5.86 2.53 -14.92
N ASN A 22 4.96 1.55 -15.08
CA ASN A 22 5.26 0.10 -15.13
C ASN A 22 5.73 -0.51 -13.81
N GLU A 23 5.51 0.18 -12.70
CA GLU A 23 5.78 -0.28 -11.35
C GLU A 23 4.49 -0.42 -10.54
N VAL A 24 4.48 -1.38 -9.62
CA VAL A 24 3.30 -1.68 -8.80
C VAL A 24 3.41 -0.96 -7.48
N TRP A 25 2.45 -0.08 -7.22
CA TRP A 25 2.37 0.74 -6.02
C TRP A 25 1.26 0.29 -5.10
N PHE A 26 1.53 0.25 -3.81
CA PHE A 26 0.57 -0.12 -2.78
C PHE A 26 0.16 1.09 -1.97
N VAL A 27 -1.12 1.18 -1.61
CA VAL A 27 -1.56 2.21 -0.68
C VAL A 27 -1.01 1.89 0.71
N ALA A 28 -0.02 2.66 1.16
CA ALA A 28 0.70 2.44 2.41
C ALA A 28 -0.21 2.33 3.65
N LYS A 29 -1.34 3.05 3.66
CA LYS A 29 -2.35 2.94 4.72
C LYS A 29 -2.93 1.53 4.82
N ASP A 30 -3.29 0.94 3.69
CA ASP A 30 -3.92 -0.37 3.65
C ASP A 30 -2.91 -1.45 4.06
N VAL A 31 -1.65 -1.32 3.62
CA VAL A 31 -0.55 -2.18 4.05
C VAL A 31 -0.32 -2.08 5.56
N CYS A 32 -0.28 -0.86 6.11
CA CYS A 32 -0.13 -0.66 7.54
C CYS A 32 -1.29 -1.26 8.35
N GLU A 33 -2.52 -1.14 7.86
CA GLU A 33 -3.70 -1.75 8.49
C GLU A 33 -3.59 -3.28 8.52
N CYS A 34 -3.20 -3.90 7.40
CA CYS A 34 -2.97 -5.34 7.31
C CYS A 34 -1.87 -5.83 8.25
N LEU A 35 -0.82 -5.02 8.48
CA LEU A 35 0.31 -5.33 9.35
C LEU A 35 0.10 -4.93 10.82
N GLY A 36 -1.01 -4.28 11.16
CA GLY A 36 -1.26 -3.76 12.52
C GLY A 36 -0.36 -2.58 12.91
N ILE A 37 0.16 -1.83 11.94
CA ILE A 37 0.97 -0.63 12.15
C ILE A 37 0.03 0.57 12.29
N ASN A 38 -0.12 1.05 13.53
CA ASN A 38 -1.06 2.14 13.84
C ASN A 38 -0.58 3.52 13.34
N ASP A 39 0.73 3.71 13.20
CA ASP A 39 1.35 5.00 12.91
C ASP A 39 1.82 5.07 11.46
N THR A 40 0.87 5.10 10.53
CA THR A 40 1.12 5.05 9.07
C THR A 40 2.06 6.17 8.63
N SER A 41 1.90 7.40 9.11
CA SER A 41 2.77 8.54 8.74
C SER A 41 4.23 8.31 9.14
N LYS A 42 4.46 7.69 10.30
CA LYS A 42 5.82 7.33 10.75
C LYS A 42 6.40 6.17 9.94
N ALA A 43 5.57 5.24 9.49
CA ALA A 43 6.01 4.15 8.62
C ALA A 43 6.40 4.68 7.23
N VAL A 44 5.56 5.53 6.63
CA VAL A 44 5.83 6.18 5.34
C VAL A 44 7.06 7.07 5.42
N GLY A 45 7.24 7.85 6.49
CA GLY A 45 8.44 8.69 6.66
C GLY A 45 9.75 7.94 6.87
N ARG A 46 9.75 6.61 6.79
CA ARG A 46 10.96 5.75 6.83
C ARG A 46 11.25 5.07 5.50
N LEU A 47 10.37 5.24 4.52
CA LEU A 47 10.56 4.79 3.15
C LEU A 47 11.54 5.74 2.44
N ASP A 48 12.06 5.30 1.30
CA ASP A 48 12.91 6.12 0.43
C ASP A 48 12.09 7.24 -0.25
N GLU A 49 12.76 8.22 -0.85
CA GLU A 49 12.07 9.41 -1.40
C GLU A 49 11.22 9.09 -2.64
N ASP A 50 11.51 7.98 -3.30
CA ASP A 50 10.78 7.42 -4.44
C ASP A 50 9.65 6.47 -4.02
N GLU A 51 9.17 6.55 -2.77
CA GLU A 51 8.09 5.72 -2.19
C GLU A 51 6.99 6.52 -1.47
#